data_AF-A0A9P6BDT0-F1
#
_entry.id   AF-A0A9P6BDT0-F1
#
_cell.length_a   1.000
_cell.length_b   1.000
_cell.length_c   1.000
_cell.angle_alpha   90.00
_cell.angle_beta   90.00
_cell.angle_gamma   90.00
#
_symmetry.space_group_name_H-M   'P 1'
#
loop_
_entity.id
_entity.type
_entity.pdbx_description
1 polymer ?
#
loop_
_entity_poly.entity_id
_entity_poly.type
_entity_poly.pdbx_seq_one_letter_code
_entity_poly.pdbx_strand_id
1 'polypeptide(L)'
;MGDSLYIIKDAPGKGRGMFATQDIKRGTCVIAESPLVYVSQLNSLAENLAAVEALSKKNKKYFYALRNAHEDMGLPQEFGIIQTNCLPRGPDALDSAVYRIISRINHSCVPNVTHTWNPRTKKETIYAIKDIPEGAEILTSYLLPFMTRAERQERLFRSFRFTCQCEVCDVESSEEYDADVKRIKLCTDLIVSCASSNPKKSIGYVREVLALMDKIGECGGKTPYYYDGYQICAQYSDYIEAKKWADLLLESSLMEEGEEGEKYAQYLKYSQNPRSHERAGCGGYVSFRGV
;
A
#
# COMPACT_ATOMS: atom_id res chain seq x y z
N MET A 1 -22.90 -18.20 -11.01
CA MET A 1 -21.51 -17.73 -10.86
C MET A 1 -21.53 -16.28 -11.29
N GLY A 2 -21.43 -15.34 -10.36
CA GLY A 2 -21.46 -13.91 -10.70
C GLY A 2 -20.28 -13.55 -11.60
N ASP A 3 -20.46 -12.55 -12.44
CA ASP A 3 -19.40 -12.06 -13.31
C ASP A 3 -18.20 -11.60 -12.45
N SER A 4 -16.99 -12.04 -12.83
CA SER A 4 -15.73 -11.64 -12.19
C SER A 4 -15.64 -10.12 -12.15
N LEU A 5 -15.26 -9.50 -11.01
CA LEU A 5 -15.10 -8.04 -10.86
C LEU A 5 -14.07 -7.43 -11.82
N TYR A 6 -13.20 -8.26 -12.39
CA TYR A 6 -12.14 -7.83 -13.27
C TYR A 6 -11.94 -8.77 -14.46
N ILE A 7 -11.29 -8.24 -15.49
CA ILE A 7 -10.79 -8.97 -16.66
C ILE A 7 -9.32 -8.59 -16.93
N ILE A 8 -8.53 -9.55 -17.39
CA ILE A 8 -7.16 -9.30 -17.87
C ILE A 8 -7.17 -9.19 -19.39
N LYS A 9 -6.88 -8.00 -19.91
CA LYS A 9 -6.77 -7.73 -21.36
C LYS A 9 -5.49 -6.95 -21.68
N ASP A 10 -5.24 -6.73 -22.96
CA ASP A 10 -4.09 -5.94 -23.40
C ASP A 10 -4.25 -4.48 -22.93
N ALA A 11 -3.16 -3.93 -22.42
CA ALA A 11 -3.01 -2.56 -22.00
C ALA A 11 -1.94 -1.92 -22.91
N PRO A 12 -2.33 -1.09 -23.89
CA PRO A 12 -1.40 -0.48 -24.84
C PRO A 12 -0.20 0.17 -24.14
N GLY A 13 1.02 -0.18 -24.57
CA GLY A 13 2.27 0.31 -23.97
C GLY A 13 2.66 -0.30 -22.62
N LYS A 14 1.77 -1.03 -21.94
CA LYS A 14 2.00 -1.66 -20.62
C LYS A 14 1.98 -3.19 -20.65
N GLY A 15 1.66 -3.80 -21.80
CA GLY A 15 1.54 -5.25 -21.94
C GLY A 15 0.12 -5.71 -21.62
N ARG A 16 -0.08 -6.40 -20.50
CA ARG A 16 -1.43 -6.79 -20.03
C ARG A 16 -1.77 -6.00 -18.78
N GLY A 17 -3.06 -5.70 -18.60
CA GLY A 17 -3.57 -4.98 -17.44
C GLY A 17 -4.84 -5.62 -16.89
N MET A 18 -5.20 -5.23 -15.68
CA MET A 18 -6.45 -5.60 -15.02
C MET A 18 -7.45 -4.47 -15.17
N PHE A 19 -8.69 -4.79 -15.55
CA PHE A 19 -9.73 -3.79 -15.78
C PHE A 19 -11.03 -4.22 -15.10
N ALA A 20 -11.74 -3.24 -14.53
CA ALA A 20 -13.04 -3.48 -13.91
C ALA A 20 -14.07 -3.88 -14.98
N THR A 21 -14.91 -4.86 -14.66
CA THR A 21 -16.02 -5.34 -15.51
C THR A 21 -17.38 -4.79 -15.07
N GLN A 22 -17.40 -4.09 -13.94
CA GLN A 22 -18.55 -3.42 -13.34
C GLN A 22 -18.00 -2.34 -12.38
N ASP A 23 -18.87 -1.47 -11.88
CA ASP A 23 -18.49 -0.52 -10.84
C ASP A 23 -18.02 -1.24 -9.56
N ILE A 24 -16.83 -0.92 -9.08
CA ILE A 24 -16.27 -1.45 -7.84
C ILE A 24 -16.26 -0.33 -6.80
N LYS A 25 -16.92 -0.55 -5.67
CA LYS A 25 -16.95 0.42 -4.58
C LYS A 25 -15.67 0.39 -3.75
N ARG A 26 -15.26 1.55 -3.25
CA ARG A 26 -14.19 1.67 -2.25
C ARG A 26 -14.44 0.69 -1.09
N GLY A 27 -13.39 0.02 -0.62
CA GLY A 27 -13.42 -1.04 0.39
C GLY A 27 -13.72 -2.44 -0.15
N THR A 28 -14.00 -2.59 -1.45
CA THR A 28 -14.23 -3.92 -2.03
C THR A 28 -12.92 -4.69 -2.18
N CYS A 29 -12.89 -5.94 -1.68
CA CYS A 29 -11.83 -6.90 -2.00
C CYS A 29 -11.99 -7.39 -3.45
N VAL A 30 -11.13 -6.91 -4.35
CA VAL A 30 -11.16 -7.24 -5.78
C VAL A 30 -10.68 -8.67 -6.03
N ILE A 31 -9.61 -9.08 -5.35
CA ILE A 31 -9.03 -10.42 -5.45
C ILE A 31 -8.24 -10.76 -4.19
N ALA A 32 -8.32 -12.04 -3.78
CA ALA A 32 -7.42 -12.65 -2.81
C ALA A 32 -6.72 -13.86 -3.45
N GLU A 33 -5.41 -13.78 -3.69
CA GLU A 33 -4.65 -14.79 -4.44
C GLU A 33 -3.51 -15.38 -3.61
N SER A 34 -3.38 -16.71 -3.61
CA SER A 34 -2.23 -17.38 -3.03
C SER A 34 -1.00 -17.24 -3.95
N PRO A 35 0.22 -17.12 -3.39
CA PRO A 35 1.45 -17.06 -4.16
C PRO A 35 1.58 -18.17 -5.21
N LEU A 36 2.04 -17.80 -6.40
CA LEU A 36 2.47 -18.75 -7.42
C LEU A 36 3.85 -19.32 -7.07
N VAL A 37 4.77 -18.44 -6.65
CA VAL A 37 6.14 -18.76 -6.22
C VAL A 37 6.47 -17.90 -5.00
N TYR A 38 7.08 -18.52 -3.98
CA TYR A 38 7.68 -17.81 -2.85
C TYR A 38 9.14 -17.49 -3.16
N VAL A 39 9.58 -16.28 -2.78
CA VAL A 39 10.93 -15.78 -2.99
C VAL A 39 11.41 -15.17 -1.69
N SER A 40 12.70 -15.30 -1.38
CA SER A 40 13.30 -14.63 -0.22
C SER A 40 14.59 -13.93 -0.61
N GLN A 41 14.84 -12.76 -0.04
CA GLN A 41 16.13 -12.06 -0.17
C GLN A 41 17.25 -12.76 0.59
N LEU A 42 16.90 -13.63 1.55
CA LEU A 42 17.86 -14.45 2.28
C LEU A 42 18.34 -15.67 1.48
N ASN A 43 17.57 -16.07 0.46
CA ASN A 43 17.93 -17.17 -0.42
C ASN A 43 18.97 -16.71 -1.45
N SER A 44 19.87 -17.62 -1.80
CA SER A 44 20.70 -17.51 -2.99
C SER A 44 19.85 -17.47 -4.27
N LEU A 45 20.45 -16.99 -5.36
CA LEU A 45 19.81 -17.02 -6.67
C LEU A 45 19.36 -18.45 -7.03
N ALA A 46 20.22 -19.45 -6.84
CA ALA A 46 19.92 -20.84 -7.17
C ALA A 46 18.70 -21.39 -6.41
N GLU A 47 18.54 -21.03 -5.13
CA GLU A 47 17.40 -21.45 -4.32
C GLU A 47 16.08 -20.83 -4.81
N ASN A 48 16.09 -19.53 -5.16
CA ASN A 48 14.91 -18.88 -5.73
C ASN A 48 14.55 -19.44 -7.12
N LEU A 49 15.54 -19.80 -7.94
CA LEU A 49 15.32 -20.45 -9.23
C LEU A 49 14.77 -21.87 -9.07
N ALA A 50 15.27 -22.65 -8.10
CA ALA A 50 14.75 -23.98 -7.80
C ALA A 50 13.26 -23.96 -7.42
N ALA A 51 12.80 -22.90 -6.73
CA ALA A 51 11.37 -22.71 -6.43
C ALA A 51 10.51 -22.57 -7.70
N VAL A 52 11.02 -21.90 -8.74
CA VAL A 52 10.36 -21.82 -10.06
C VAL A 52 10.41 -23.17 -10.78
N GLU A 53 11.53 -23.87 -10.71
CA GLU A 53 11.67 -25.20 -11.31
C GLU A 53 10.71 -26.24 -10.71
N ALA A 54 10.42 -26.14 -9.42
CA ALA A 54 9.48 -27.01 -8.71
C ALA A 54 8.00 -26.79 -9.10
N LEU A 55 7.69 -25.72 -9.84
CA LEU A 55 6.32 -25.46 -10.29
C LEU A 55 5.78 -26.56 -11.22
N SER A 56 4.47 -26.82 -11.11
CA SER A 56 3.77 -27.67 -12.09
C SER A 56 3.88 -27.10 -13.51
N LYS A 57 3.75 -27.96 -14.53
CA LYS A 57 3.75 -27.52 -15.95
C LYS A 57 2.73 -26.40 -16.21
N LYS A 58 1.57 -26.44 -15.56
CA LYS A 58 0.54 -25.39 -15.66
C LYS A 58 1.03 -24.08 -15.04
N ASN A 59 1.60 -24.13 -13.84
CA ASN A 59 2.07 -22.93 -13.14
C ASN A 59 3.28 -22.29 -13.81
N LYS A 60 4.19 -23.09 -14.38
CA LYS A 60 5.29 -22.58 -15.22
C LYS A 60 4.76 -21.75 -16.40
N LYS A 61 3.72 -22.22 -17.09
CA LYS A 61 3.11 -21.44 -18.19
C LYS A 61 2.60 -20.08 -17.73
N TYR A 62 2.04 -19.98 -16.52
CA TYR A 62 1.61 -18.70 -15.97
C TYR A 62 2.79 -17.79 -15.61
N PHE A 63 3.81 -18.35 -14.96
CA PHE A 63 5.01 -17.64 -14.55
C PHE A 63 5.77 -17.06 -15.75
N TYR A 64 6.05 -17.88 -16.77
CA TYR A 64 6.74 -17.45 -18.00
C TYR A 64 5.91 -16.52 -18.90
N ALA A 65 4.62 -16.33 -18.59
CA ALA A 65 3.75 -15.36 -19.27
C ALA A 65 3.65 -14.01 -18.51
N LEU A 66 4.46 -13.81 -17.47
CA LEU A 66 4.63 -12.53 -16.79
C LEU A 66 5.73 -11.70 -17.47
N ARG A 67 5.75 -10.40 -17.18
CA ARG A 67 6.70 -9.47 -17.80
C ARG A 67 8.11 -9.74 -17.28
N ASN A 68 9.10 -9.76 -18.16
CA ASN A 68 10.50 -9.64 -17.79
C ASN A 68 11.00 -8.24 -18.17
N ALA A 69 11.36 -7.41 -17.19
CA ALA A 69 11.96 -6.10 -17.39
C ALA A 69 13.50 -6.14 -17.38
N HIS A 70 14.11 -7.32 -17.22
CA HIS A 70 15.55 -7.48 -17.03
C HIS A 70 16.16 -8.52 -18.00
N GLU A 71 15.61 -8.62 -19.21
CA GLU A 71 16.10 -9.51 -20.27
C GLU A 71 17.54 -9.18 -20.71
N ASP A 72 17.96 -7.93 -20.48
CA ASP A 72 19.27 -7.37 -20.85
C ASP A 72 20.41 -7.71 -19.88
N MET A 73 20.11 -8.32 -18.72
CA MET A 73 21.08 -8.52 -17.64
C MET A 73 22.02 -9.73 -17.83
N GLY A 74 21.81 -10.57 -18.86
CA GLY A 74 22.59 -11.80 -19.06
C GLY A 74 22.39 -12.86 -17.97
N LEU A 75 21.33 -12.72 -17.16
CA LEU A 75 20.92 -13.66 -16.12
C LEU A 75 19.78 -14.56 -16.62
N PRO A 76 19.50 -15.70 -15.95
CA PRO A 76 18.34 -16.53 -16.29
C PRO A 76 17.05 -15.72 -16.33
N GLN A 77 16.18 -15.95 -17.31
CA GLN A 77 14.94 -15.18 -17.49
C GLN A 77 14.04 -15.19 -16.24
N GLU A 78 14.07 -16.27 -15.45
CA GLU A 78 13.32 -16.44 -14.22
C GLU A 78 13.72 -15.40 -13.17
N PHE A 79 15.02 -15.05 -13.12
CA PHE A 79 15.50 -13.96 -12.25
C PHE A 79 14.84 -12.65 -12.62
N GLY A 80 14.84 -12.30 -13.91
CA GLY A 80 14.24 -11.06 -14.39
C GLY A 80 12.72 -11.02 -14.17
N ILE A 81 12.03 -12.14 -14.39
CA ILE A 81 10.59 -12.27 -14.08
C ILE A 81 10.34 -12.10 -12.58
N ILE A 82 11.11 -12.76 -11.70
CA ILE A 82 11.00 -12.61 -10.25
C ILE A 82 11.19 -11.15 -9.86
N GLN A 83 12.26 -10.52 -10.32
CA GLN A 83 12.60 -9.14 -9.97
C GLN A 83 11.53 -8.14 -10.44
N THR A 84 10.90 -8.41 -11.57
CA THR A 84 9.85 -7.55 -12.14
C THR A 84 8.49 -7.71 -11.43
N ASN A 85 8.17 -8.90 -10.92
CA ASN A 85 6.78 -9.26 -10.55
C ASN A 85 6.57 -9.60 -9.07
N CYS A 86 7.64 -9.64 -8.27
CA CYS A 86 7.55 -9.94 -6.85
C CYS A 86 6.91 -8.79 -6.06
N LEU A 87 5.97 -9.10 -5.19
CA LEU A 87 5.47 -8.19 -4.16
C LEU A 87 6.00 -8.64 -2.79
N PRO A 88 6.43 -7.70 -1.91
CA PRO A 88 6.78 -8.02 -0.53
C PRO A 88 5.60 -8.63 0.23
N ARG A 89 5.83 -9.64 1.05
CA ARG A 89 4.79 -10.26 1.89
C ARG A 89 4.60 -9.51 3.22
N GLY A 90 4.37 -8.20 3.11
CA GLY A 90 4.25 -7.26 4.23
C GLY A 90 5.33 -6.16 4.22
N PRO A 91 5.15 -5.09 5.01
CA PRO A 91 5.97 -3.87 4.95
C PRO A 91 7.46 -4.08 5.30
N ASP A 92 7.77 -5.03 6.19
CA ASP A 92 9.14 -5.34 6.62
C ASP A 92 9.61 -6.74 6.16
N ALA A 93 8.94 -7.31 5.17
CA ALA A 93 9.20 -8.68 4.76
C ALA A 93 10.46 -8.76 3.88
N LEU A 94 11.44 -9.57 4.33
CA LEU A 94 12.52 -10.06 3.46
C LEU A 94 12.04 -11.09 2.44
N ASP A 95 10.82 -11.59 2.66
CA ASP A 95 10.16 -12.52 1.77
C ASP A 95 9.18 -11.82 0.84
N SER A 96 9.17 -12.26 -0.41
CA SER A 96 8.29 -11.81 -1.46
C SER A 96 7.58 -12.98 -2.12
N ALA A 97 6.65 -12.67 -3.01
CA ALA A 97 5.98 -13.66 -3.82
C ALA A 97 5.65 -13.13 -5.21
N VAL A 98 5.67 -14.04 -6.18
CA VAL A 98 5.12 -13.81 -7.53
C VAL A 98 3.71 -14.39 -7.58
N TYR A 99 2.80 -13.68 -8.24
CA TYR A 99 1.40 -14.05 -8.34
C TYR A 99 0.99 -14.21 -9.81
N ARG A 100 -0.06 -14.99 -10.08
CA ARG A 100 -0.50 -15.25 -11.46
C ARG A 100 -1.32 -14.10 -12.02
N ILE A 101 -2.21 -13.53 -11.19
CA ILE A 101 -3.12 -12.45 -11.57
C ILE A 101 -2.68 -11.13 -10.97
N ILE A 102 -2.32 -11.09 -9.68
CA ILE A 102 -1.95 -9.84 -9.00
C ILE A 102 -0.72 -9.19 -9.63
N SER A 103 0.28 -9.97 -10.06
CA SER A 103 1.45 -9.45 -10.78
C SER A 103 1.15 -8.87 -12.18
N ARG A 104 -0.13 -8.82 -12.60
CA ARG A 104 -0.57 -8.18 -13.85
C ARG A 104 -1.22 -6.80 -13.63
N ILE A 105 -1.37 -6.37 -12.39
CA ILE A 105 -1.93 -5.06 -12.06
C ILE A 105 -0.86 -4.02 -12.35
N ASN A 106 -1.15 -3.07 -13.25
CA ASN A 106 -0.19 -2.06 -13.68
C ASN A 106 0.01 -0.96 -12.63
N HIS A 107 1.08 -0.18 -12.84
CA HIS A 107 1.43 0.94 -11.98
C HIS A 107 0.61 2.21 -12.26
N SER A 108 0.25 2.92 -11.19
CA SER A 108 -0.01 4.36 -11.17
C SER A 108 0.63 4.98 -9.93
N CYS A 109 1.15 6.22 -10.03
CA CYS A 109 1.59 6.96 -8.85
C CYS A 109 0.40 7.46 -8.00
N VAL A 110 -0.81 7.41 -8.57
CA VAL A 110 -2.09 7.69 -7.92
C VAL A 110 -2.99 6.47 -8.10
N PRO A 111 -2.72 5.38 -7.36
CA PRO A 111 -3.43 4.12 -7.54
C PRO A 111 -4.91 4.22 -7.14
N ASN A 112 -5.68 3.22 -7.57
CA ASN A 112 -7.07 3.03 -7.17
C ASN A 112 -7.28 1.74 -6.35
N VAL A 113 -6.24 0.90 -6.24
CA VAL A 113 -6.18 -0.21 -5.30
C VAL A 113 -4.92 -0.17 -4.44
N THR A 114 -5.00 -0.80 -3.27
CA THR A 114 -3.84 -1.17 -2.45
C THR A 114 -3.71 -2.69 -2.40
N HIS A 115 -2.50 -3.18 -2.08
CA HIS A 115 -2.25 -4.59 -1.84
C HIS A 115 -1.80 -4.81 -0.40
N THR A 116 -2.26 -5.91 0.20
CA THR A 116 -1.83 -6.30 1.54
C THR A 116 -1.73 -7.81 1.67
N TRP A 117 -0.61 -8.25 2.23
CA TRP A 117 -0.37 -9.64 2.59
C TRP A 117 -1.13 -10.01 3.87
N ASN A 118 -1.98 -11.02 3.79
CA ASN A 118 -2.65 -11.59 4.96
C ASN A 118 -1.87 -12.82 5.47
N PRO A 119 -1.18 -12.74 6.63
CA PRO A 119 -0.39 -13.85 7.14
C PRO A 119 -1.23 -15.04 7.61
N ARG A 120 -2.50 -14.83 7.97
CA ARG A 120 -3.42 -15.89 8.42
C ARG A 120 -3.90 -16.74 7.25
N THR A 121 -4.35 -16.10 6.18
CA THR A 121 -4.87 -16.81 4.99
C THR A 121 -3.78 -17.17 3.99
N LYS A 122 -2.56 -16.61 4.16
CA LYS A 122 -1.41 -16.75 3.24
C LYS A 122 -1.77 -16.34 1.82
N LYS A 123 -2.45 -15.21 1.70
CA LYS A 123 -2.87 -14.62 0.43
C LYS A 123 -2.51 -13.16 0.38
N GLU A 124 -2.21 -12.69 -0.81
CA GLU A 124 -2.22 -11.27 -1.13
C GLU A 124 -3.66 -10.87 -1.43
N THR A 125 -4.06 -9.74 -0.87
CA THR A 125 -5.40 -9.17 -1.08
C THR A 125 -5.27 -7.82 -1.77
N ILE A 126 -6.18 -7.55 -2.70
CA ILE A 126 -6.26 -6.27 -3.42
C ILE A 126 -7.57 -5.60 -3.07
N TYR A 127 -7.50 -4.44 -2.44
CA TYR A 127 -8.67 -3.66 -2.04
C TYR A 127 -8.77 -2.37 -2.82
N ALA A 128 -9.98 -2.02 -3.25
CA ALA A 128 -10.28 -0.73 -3.86
C ALA A 128 -10.18 0.39 -2.81
N ILE A 129 -9.28 1.34 -3.02
CA ILE A 129 -9.12 2.52 -2.13
C ILE A 129 -9.90 3.74 -2.65
N LYS A 130 -10.48 3.62 -3.83
CA LYS A 130 -11.37 4.58 -4.50
C LYS A 130 -12.51 3.81 -5.18
N ASP A 131 -13.60 4.49 -5.51
CA ASP A 131 -14.59 3.92 -6.43
C ASP A 131 -13.93 3.76 -7.82
N ILE A 132 -14.11 2.60 -8.45
CA ILE A 132 -13.52 2.26 -9.76
C ILE A 132 -14.68 2.02 -10.73
N PRO A 133 -14.90 2.90 -11.72
CA PRO A 133 -15.95 2.72 -12.72
C PRO A 133 -15.73 1.48 -13.59
N GLU A 134 -16.81 0.92 -14.12
CA GLU A 134 -16.74 -0.12 -15.15
C GLU A 134 -15.80 0.29 -16.30
N GLY A 135 -14.94 -0.66 -16.73
CA GLY A 135 -14.00 -0.45 -17.83
C GLY A 135 -12.71 0.27 -17.44
N ALA A 136 -12.62 0.89 -16.26
CA ALA A 136 -11.39 1.53 -15.78
C ALA A 136 -10.29 0.49 -15.48
N GLU A 137 -9.03 0.89 -15.67
CA GLU A 137 -7.88 0.05 -15.31
C GLU A 137 -7.72 0.03 -13.78
N ILE A 138 -7.53 -1.16 -13.21
CA ILE A 138 -7.18 -1.39 -11.82
C ILE A 138 -5.67 -1.24 -11.69
N LEU A 139 -5.23 -0.31 -10.85
CA LEU A 139 -3.86 0.20 -10.80
C LEU A 139 -3.36 0.26 -9.35
N THR A 140 -2.18 -0.31 -9.11
CA THR A 140 -1.47 -0.28 -7.82
C THR A 140 -0.23 0.62 -7.90
N SER A 141 0.36 0.99 -6.76
CA SER A 141 1.70 1.57 -6.75
C SER A 141 2.75 0.46 -6.73
N TYR A 142 3.86 0.67 -7.45
CA TYR A 142 5.08 -0.15 -7.40
C TYR A 142 6.17 0.49 -6.52
N LEU A 143 5.83 1.64 -5.93
CA LEU A 143 6.75 2.54 -5.26
C LEU A 143 6.34 2.67 -3.80
N LEU A 144 7.32 3.04 -2.96
CA LEU A 144 7.01 3.51 -1.61
C LEU A 144 6.28 4.86 -1.69
N PRO A 145 5.47 5.20 -0.68
CA PRO A 145 4.75 6.46 -0.66
C PRO A 145 5.71 7.66 -0.57
N PHE A 146 5.16 8.84 -0.87
CA PHE A 146 5.82 10.14 -0.67
C PHE A 146 7.17 10.28 -1.41
N MET A 147 7.24 9.82 -2.66
CA MET A 147 8.38 10.06 -3.55
C MET A 147 8.11 11.26 -4.48
N THR A 148 9.12 12.08 -4.70
CA THR A 148 9.13 13.15 -5.71
C THR A 148 9.09 12.57 -7.12
N ARG A 149 8.67 13.36 -8.12
CA ARG A 149 8.59 12.89 -9.52
C ARG A 149 9.93 12.32 -10.00
N ALA A 150 11.03 12.98 -9.70
CA ALA A 150 12.37 12.51 -10.08
C ALA A 150 12.69 11.14 -9.46
N GLU A 151 12.43 10.96 -8.15
CA GLU A 151 12.62 9.69 -7.46
C GLU A 151 11.72 8.58 -8.05
N ARG A 152 10.45 8.89 -8.35
CA ARG A 152 9.50 7.95 -8.94
C ARG A 152 9.96 7.50 -10.32
N GLN A 153 10.32 8.43 -11.21
CA GLN A 153 10.76 8.11 -12.58
C GLN A 153 12.04 7.28 -12.58
N GLU A 154 13.04 7.67 -11.78
CA GLU A 154 14.29 6.92 -11.66
C GLU A 154 14.04 5.49 -11.16
N ARG A 155 13.24 5.33 -10.11
CA ARG A 155 12.94 4.01 -9.55
C ARG A 155 12.18 3.12 -10.53
N LEU A 156 11.18 3.68 -11.22
CA LEU A 156 10.39 2.93 -12.20
C LEU A 156 11.24 2.51 -13.41
N PHE A 157 12.09 3.40 -13.91
CA PHE A 157 12.98 3.08 -15.01
C PHE A 157 13.99 1.99 -14.63
N ARG A 158 14.62 2.13 -13.46
CA ARG A 158 15.64 1.20 -12.97
C ARG A 158 15.09 -0.18 -12.57
N SER A 159 13.85 -0.27 -12.12
CA SER A 159 13.27 -1.56 -11.68
C SER A 159 12.29 -2.18 -12.67
N PHE A 160 11.65 -1.38 -13.53
CA PHE A 160 10.56 -1.86 -14.39
C PHE A 160 10.71 -1.43 -15.86
N ARG A 161 11.78 -0.68 -16.21
CA ARG A 161 12.11 -0.24 -17.58
C ARG A 161 10.99 0.53 -18.28
N PHE A 162 10.29 1.39 -17.56
CA PHE A 162 9.32 2.32 -18.16
C PHE A 162 9.35 3.69 -17.50
N THR A 163 8.90 4.69 -18.25
CA THR A 163 8.68 6.07 -17.78
C THR A 163 7.19 6.24 -17.49
N CYS A 164 6.84 6.67 -16.27
CA CYS A 164 5.44 6.86 -15.90
C CYS A 164 4.86 8.12 -16.56
N GLN A 165 3.64 8.01 -17.07
CA GLN A 165 2.89 9.09 -17.73
C GLN A 165 1.53 9.34 -17.04
N CYS A 166 1.39 8.97 -15.76
CA CYS A 166 0.17 9.30 -15.00
C CYS A 166 0.09 10.80 -14.70
N GLU A 167 -1.08 11.25 -14.27
CA GLU A 167 -1.39 12.68 -14.06
C GLU A 167 -0.37 13.42 -13.19
N VAL A 168 0.09 12.83 -12.07
CA VAL A 168 1.08 13.46 -11.18
C VAL A 168 2.53 13.37 -11.68
N CYS A 169 2.76 12.65 -12.78
CA CYS A 169 4.06 12.58 -13.46
C CYS A 169 4.14 13.51 -14.67
N ASP A 170 3.08 14.26 -14.97
CA ASP A 170 3.14 15.38 -15.89
C ASP A 170 3.96 16.54 -15.27
N VAL A 171 4.74 17.24 -16.10
CA VAL A 171 5.75 18.21 -15.64
C VAL A 171 5.10 19.37 -14.88
N GLU A 172 4.01 19.91 -15.40
CA GLU A 172 3.31 21.07 -14.82
C GLU A 172 2.70 20.75 -13.44
N SER A 173 2.21 19.54 -13.25
CA SER A 173 1.60 19.11 -11.97
C SER A 173 2.62 18.76 -10.87
N SER A 174 3.89 18.57 -11.25
CA SER A 174 4.84 17.88 -10.39
C SER A 174 5.50 18.74 -9.32
N GLU A 175 5.60 20.06 -9.51
CA GLU A 175 6.24 20.93 -8.53
C GLU A 175 5.42 21.06 -7.24
N GLU A 176 4.11 21.26 -7.36
CA GLU A 176 3.20 21.34 -6.22
C GLU A 176 3.13 19.99 -5.50
N TYR A 177 2.98 18.90 -6.25
CA TYR A 177 2.99 17.54 -5.70
C TYR A 177 4.28 17.27 -4.92
N ASP A 178 5.45 17.60 -5.48
CA ASP A 178 6.75 17.36 -4.84
C ASP A 178 6.94 18.23 -3.60
N ALA A 179 6.40 19.45 -3.58
CA ALA A 179 6.40 20.32 -2.39
C ALA A 179 5.55 19.72 -1.26
N ASP A 180 4.34 19.26 -1.58
CA ASP A 180 3.44 18.60 -0.62
C ASP A 180 4.06 17.31 -0.07
N VAL A 181 4.69 16.49 -0.93
CA VAL A 181 5.44 15.30 -0.51
C VAL A 181 6.56 15.62 0.46
N LYS A 182 7.36 16.67 0.18
CA LYS A 182 8.43 17.10 1.09
C LYS A 182 7.85 17.57 2.42
N ARG A 183 6.70 18.24 2.39
CA ARG A 183 6.00 18.70 3.59
C ARG A 183 5.45 17.53 4.41
N ILE A 184 4.89 16.50 3.76
CA ILE A 184 4.45 15.26 4.42
C ILE A 184 5.61 14.58 5.13
N LYS A 185 6.75 14.40 4.45
CA LYS A 185 7.96 13.81 5.03
C LYS A 185 8.41 14.58 6.28
N LEU A 186 8.54 15.91 6.18
CA LEU A 186 8.91 16.76 7.30
C LEU A 186 7.92 16.66 8.46
N CYS A 187 6.62 16.71 8.19
CA CYS A 187 5.61 16.61 9.23
C CYS A 187 5.62 15.23 9.90
N THR A 188 5.86 14.16 9.14
CA THR A 188 5.99 12.78 9.67
C THR A 188 7.12 12.69 10.69
N ASP A 189 8.30 13.23 10.37
CA ASP A 189 9.43 13.27 11.31
C ASP A 189 9.13 14.12 12.56
N LEU A 190 8.38 15.22 12.36
CA LEU A 190 8.00 16.11 13.44
C LEU A 190 6.93 15.51 14.38
N ILE A 191 6.00 14.69 13.87
CA ILE A 191 5.01 13.98 14.70
C ILE A 191 5.72 13.18 15.79
N VAL A 192 6.68 12.34 15.40
CA VAL A 192 7.43 11.46 16.30
C VAL A 192 8.28 12.27 17.28
N SER A 193 9.03 13.26 16.80
CA SER A 193 9.97 14.02 17.63
C SER A 193 9.30 14.95 18.65
N CYS A 194 8.06 15.42 18.40
CA CYS A 194 7.37 16.33 19.31
C CYS A 194 6.20 15.72 20.09
N ALA A 195 5.84 14.44 19.86
CA ALA A 195 4.71 13.80 20.54
C ALA A 195 4.76 13.94 22.08
N SER A 196 5.93 13.75 22.69
CA SER A 196 6.09 13.82 24.15
C SER A 196 6.31 15.24 24.69
N SER A 197 6.90 16.13 23.90
CA SER A 197 7.30 17.48 24.34
C SER A 197 6.25 18.55 24.02
N ASN A 198 5.52 18.39 22.92
CA ASN A 198 4.45 19.27 22.47
C ASN A 198 3.35 18.46 21.74
N PRO A 199 2.52 17.70 22.48
CA PRO A 199 1.55 16.80 21.88
C PRO A 199 0.50 17.53 21.02
N LYS A 200 0.14 18.77 21.35
CA LYS A 200 -0.79 19.57 20.52
C LYS A 200 -0.21 19.84 19.13
N LYS A 201 1.06 20.23 19.09
CA LYS A 201 1.75 20.49 17.82
C LYS A 201 1.90 19.19 17.01
N SER A 202 2.15 18.06 17.67
CA SER A 202 2.17 16.74 17.04
C SER A 202 0.84 16.39 16.36
N ILE A 203 -0.30 16.57 17.06
CA ILE A 203 -1.64 16.38 16.46
C ILE A 203 -1.88 17.34 15.28
N GLY A 204 -1.40 18.58 15.37
CA GLY A 204 -1.43 19.52 14.24
C GLY A 204 -0.73 18.96 13.00
N TYR A 205 0.45 18.37 13.17
CA TYR A 205 1.17 17.72 12.07
C TYR A 205 0.48 16.47 11.53
N VAL A 206 -0.14 15.64 12.39
CA VAL A 206 -0.95 14.49 11.94
C VAL A 206 -2.04 14.96 10.97
N ARG A 207 -2.78 16.01 11.34
CA ARG A 207 -3.87 16.56 10.52
C ARG A 207 -3.37 17.19 9.24
N GLU A 208 -2.24 17.90 9.31
CA GLU A 208 -1.60 18.48 8.13
C GLU A 208 -1.17 17.40 7.14
N VAL A 209 -0.56 16.31 7.60
CA VAL A 209 -0.21 15.16 6.75
C VAL A 209 -1.45 14.58 6.09
N LEU A 210 -2.51 14.31 6.85
CA LEU A 210 -3.74 13.73 6.30
C LEU A 210 -4.38 14.64 5.24
N ALA A 211 -4.39 15.95 5.46
CA ALA A 211 -4.89 16.93 4.49
C ALA A 211 -4.03 16.98 3.22
N LEU A 212 -2.70 16.91 3.35
CA LEU A 212 -1.79 16.85 2.20
C LEU A 212 -1.93 15.53 1.44
N MET A 213 -2.12 14.40 2.13
CA MET A 213 -2.41 13.11 1.51
C MET A 213 -3.69 13.15 0.67
N ASP A 214 -4.76 13.77 1.20
CA ASP A 214 -5.99 14.02 0.45
C ASP A 214 -5.74 14.89 -0.79
N LYS A 215 -4.96 15.96 -0.64
CA LYS A 215 -4.62 16.87 -1.73
C LYS A 215 -3.86 16.18 -2.87
N ILE A 216 -2.90 15.31 -2.55
CA ILE A 216 -2.10 14.59 -3.56
C ILE A 216 -2.80 13.34 -4.11
N GLY A 217 -4.03 13.05 -3.67
CA GLY A 217 -4.82 11.91 -4.13
C GLY A 217 -4.35 10.54 -3.58
N GLU A 218 -3.58 10.55 -2.49
CA GLU A 218 -3.11 9.35 -1.78
C GLU A 218 -4.19 8.90 -0.79
N CYS A 219 -5.02 7.95 -1.23
CA CYS A 219 -6.14 7.44 -0.42
C CYS A 219 -5.74 6.26 0.48
N GLY A 220 -4.66 5.55 0.14
CA GLY A 220 -4.13 4.45 0.95
C GLY A 220 -3.05 4.91 1.94
N GLY A 221 -2.74 4.08 2.93
CA GLY A 221 -1.61 4.30 3.84
C GLY A 221 -1.85 5.38 4.89
N LYS A 222 -3.10 5.76 5.16
CA LYS A 222 -3.46 6.71 6.23
C LYS A 222 -3.51 6.07 7.61
N THR A 223 -3.65 4.75 7.66
CA THR A 223 -3.73 3.93 8.88
C THR A 223 -2.66 4.28 9.93
N PRO A 224 -1.36 4.47 9.59
CA PRO A 224 -0.33 4.87 10.57
C PRO A 224 -0.60 6.24 11.21
N TYR A 225 -1.09 7.22 10.46
CA TYR A 225 -1.34 8.57 10.97
C TYR A 225 -2.60 8.63 11.86
N TYR A 226 -3.61 7.82 11.56
CA TYR A 226 -4.74 7.63 12.48
C TYR A 226 -4.29 6.97 13.78
N TYR A 227 -3.35 6.02 13.71
CA TYR A 227 -2.75 5.42 14.89
C TYR A 227 -1.95 6.44 15.71
N ASP A 228 -1.17 7.32 15.06
CA ASP A 228 -0.46 8.42 15.72
C ASP A 228 -1.41 9.35 16.48
N GLY A 229 -2.48 9.79 15.82
CA GLY A 229 -3.51 10.61 16.45
C GLY A 229 -4.14 9.92 17.67
N TYR A 230 -4.47 8.64 17.54
CA TYR A 230 -5.02 7.83 18.63
C TYR A 230 -4.06 7.71 19.81
N GLN A 231 -2.82 7.27 19.58
CA GLN A 231 -1.87 7.01 20.65
C GLN A 231 -1.51 8.29 21.42
N ILE A 232 -1.38 9.44 20.73
CA ILE A 232 -1.10 10.73 21.36
C ILE A 232 -2.28 11.13 22.25
N CYS A 233 -3.51 11.11 21.73
CA CYS A 233 -4.69 11.49 22.52
C CYS A 233 -4.91 10.55 23.71
N ALA A 234 -4.73 9.24 23.53
CA ALA A 234 -4.84 8.25 24.60
C ALA A 234 -3.77 8.47 25.69
N GLN A 235 -2.53 8.75 25.30
CA GLN A 235 -1.43 9.02 26.23
C GLN A 235 -1.72 10.22 27.14
N TYR A 236 -2.34 11.26 26.61
CA TYR A 236 -2.68 12.49 27.34
C TYR A 236 -4.15 12.58 27.80
N SER A 237 -4.78 11.41 28.01
CA SER A 237 -6.10 11.26 28.63
C SER A 237 -7.28 11.96 27.94
N ASP A 238 -7.13 12.47 26.72
CA ASP A 238 -8.24 13.01 25.93
C ASP A 238 -8.92 11.86 25.18
N TYR A 239 -9.65 11.04 25.94
CA TYR A 239 -10.28 9.84 25.41
C TYR A 239 -11.44 10.14 24.45
N ILE A 240 -11.98 11.37 24.46
CA ILE A 240 -13.00 11.79 23.51
C ILE A 240 -12.37 11.93 22.12
N GLU A 241 -11.24 12.62 22.02
CA GLU A 241 -10.54 12.75 20.75
C GLU A 241 -9.87 11.44 20.34
N ALA A 242 -9.32 10.68 21.31
CA ALA A 242 -8.74 9.36 21.03
C ALA A 242 -9.78 8.41 20.41
N LYS A 243 -11.05 8.45 20.84
CA LYS A 243 -12.13 7.65 20.24
C LYS A 243 -12.29 7.94 18.75
N LYS A 244 -12.29 9.21 18.35
CA LYS A 244 -12.47 9.59 16.94
C LYS A 244 -11.32 9.07 16.09
N TRP A 245 -10.09 9.21 16.57
CA TRP A 245 -8.91 8.67 15.88
C TRP A 245 -8.94 7.14 15.80
N ALA A 246 -9.35 6.46 16.88
CA ALA A 246 -9.48 5.01 16.90
C ALA A 246 -10.57 4.50 15.92
N ASP A 247 -11.64 5.26 15.72
CA ASP A 247 -12.68 4.94 14.75
C ASP A 247 -12.17 5.08 13.31
N LEU A 248 -11.47 6.17 13.01
CA LEU A 248 -10.82 6.36 11.70
C LEU A 248 -9.75 5.30 11.43
N LEU A 249 -8.99 4.92 12.45
CA LEU A 249 -8.01 3.85 12.38
C LEU A 249 -8.66 2.51 12.03
N LEU A 250 -9.75 2.15 12.71
CA LEU A 250 -10.49 0.92 12.44
C LEU A 250 -11.11 0.94 11.03
N GLU A 251 -11.75 2.05 10.65
CA GLU A 251 -12.36 2.22 9.33
C GLU A 251 -11.32 2.10 8.21
N SER A 252 -10.18 2.78 8.35
CA SER A 252 -9.06 2.72 7.39
C SER A 252 -8.54 1.29 7.24
N SER A 253 -8.30 0.59 8.35
CA SER A 253 -7.83 -0.80 8.32
C SER A 253 -8.86 -1.76 7.71
N LEU A 254 -10.16 -1.56 7.97
CA LEU A 254 -11.22 -2.32 7.34
C LEU A 254 -11.26 -2.13 5.82
N MET A 255 -11.02 -0.91 5.35
CA MET A 255 -11.00 -0.62 3.91
C MET A 255 -9.79 -1.22 3.19
N GLU A 256 -8.65 -1.36 3.87
CA GLU A 256 -7.40 -1.82 3.29
C GLU A 256 -7.16 -3.33 3.46
N GLU A 257 -7.69 -3.94 4.52
CA GLU A 257 -7.40 -5.33 4.90
C GLU A 257 -8.66 -6.19 5.19
N GLY A 258 -9.81 -5.55 5.40
CA GLY A 258 -11.04 -6.22 5.86
C GLY A 258 -10.96 -6.72 7.30
N GLU A 259 -12.02 -7.43 7.76
CA GLU A 259 -12.06 -8.01 9.12
C GLU A 259 -11.01 -9.11 9.33
N GLU A 260 -10.52 -9.69 8.24
CA GLU A 260 -9.45 -10.67 8.25
C GLU A 260 -8.05 -10.05 8.37
N GLY A 261 -7.95 -8.72 8.44
CA GLY A 261 -6.69 -8.00 8.68
C GLY A 261 -6.05 -8.32 10.02
N GLU A 262 -4.71 -8.36 10.07
CA GLU A 262 -3.96 -8.84 11.24
C GLU A 262 -4.29 -8.03 12.49
N LYS A 263 -4.38 -6.70 12.33
CA LYS A 263 -4.61 -5.74 13.43
C LYS A 263 -6.07 -5.43 13.69
N TYR A 264 -7.01 -6.01 12.94
CA TYR A 264 -8.46 -5.72 13.08
C TYR A 264 -8.95 -5.82 14.53
N ALA A 265 -8.66 -6.95 15.21
CA ALA A 265 -9.08 -7.16 16.59
C ALA A 265 -8.48 -6.13 17.57
N GLN A 266 -7.24 -5.70 17.32
CA GLN A 266 -6.56 -4.69 18.13
C GLN A 266 -7.18 -3.31 17.92
N TYR A 267 -7.43 -2.91 16.67
CA TYR A 267 -8.04 -1.63 16.34
C TYR A 267 -9.51 -1.55 16.76
N LEU A 268 -10.24 -2.67 16.68
CA LEU A 268 -11.58 -2.78 17.24
C LEU A 268 -11.59 -2.57 18.75
N LYS A 269 -10.62 -3.15 19.47
CA LYS A 269 -10.45 -2.95 20.92
C LYS A 269 -10.18 -1.47 21.25
N TYR A 270 -9.35 -0.80 20.45
CA TYR A 270 -9.07 0.64 20.61
C TYR A 270 -10.30 1.49 20.37
N SER A 271 -11.06 1.20 19.32
CA SER A 271 -12.32 1.89 19.02
C SER A 271 -13.35 1.68 20.13
N GLN A 272 -13.53 0.45 20.64
CA GLN A 272 -14.48 0.16 21.72
C GLN A 272 -14.06 0.74 23.08
N ASN A 273 -12.75 0.76 23.36
CA ASN A 273 -12.20 1.28 24.59
C ASN A 273 -10.89 2.04 24.32
N PRO A 274 -10.95 3.38 24.13
CA PRO A 274 -9.77 4.20 23.89
C PRO A 274 -8.73 4.21 25.02
N ARG A 275 -9.08 3.69 26.21
CA ARG A 275 -8.16 3.54 27.35
C ARG A 275 -7.34 2.26 27.28
N SER A 276 -7.59 1.39 26.29
CA SER A 276 -6.93 0.09 26.18
C SER A 276 -5.53 0.15 25.57
N HIS A 277 -5.07 1.34 25.13
CA HIS A 277 -3.69 1.57 24.75
C HIS A 277 -2.75 1.43 25.96
N GLU A 278 -1.58 0.81 25.77
CA GLU A 278 -0.62 0.56 26.86
C GLU A 278 -0.11 1.84 27.54
N ARG A 279 -0.08 2.96 26.82
CA ARG A 279 0.36 4.27 27.34
C ARG A 279 -0.78 5.16 27.85
N ALA A 280 -2.01 4.65 27.89
CA ALA A 280 -3.18 5.46 28.21
C ALA A 280 -3.02 6.16 29.58
N GLY A 281 -3.10 7.49 29.58
CA GLY A 281 -3.01 8.32 30.79
C GLY A 281 -1.61 8.55 31.36
N CYS A 282 -0.54 8.00 30.77
CA CYS A 282 0.82 8.20 31.27
C CYS A 282 1.32 9.65 31.15
N GLY A 283 0.75 10.47 30.26
CA GLY A 283 1.17 11.84 29.99
C GLY A 283 0.43 12.93 30.77
N GLY A 284 -0.50 12.58 31.66
CA GLY A 284 -1.43 13.53 32.27
C GLY A 284 -2.59 13.89 31.34
N TYR A 285 -3.24 15.04 31.56
CA TYR A 285 -4.37 15.50 30.74
C TYR A 285 -3.97 16.68 29.85
N VAL A 286 -4.22 16.56 28.55
CA VAL A 286 -4.13 17.64 27.57
C VAL A 286 -5.36 17.59 26.67
N SER A 287 -6.12 18.69 26.58
CA SER A 287 -7.24 18.78 25.64
C SER A 287 -6.77 19.14 24.23
N PHE A 288 -7.16 18.34 23.22
CA PHE A 288 -6.80 18.56 21.81
C PHE A 288 -7.90 19.24 21.00
N ARG A 289 -9.00 19.66 21.63
CA ARG A 289 -10.08 20.38 20.98
C ARG A 289 -9.59 21.70 20.38
N GLY A 290 -9.78 21.92 19.08
CA GLY A 290 -9.48 23.18 18.39
C GLY A 290 -8.02 23.38 17.99
N VAL A 291 -7.14 22.43 18.33
CA VAL A 291 -6.09 22.00 17.37
C VAL A 291 -6.82 21.43 16.16
#